data_AF-A0A944NVG3-F1
#
_entry.id   AF-A0A944NVG3-F1
#
_cell.length_a   1.000
_cell.length_b   1.000
_cell.length_c   1.000
_cell.angle_alpha   90.00
_cell.angle_beta   90.00
_cell.angle_gamma   90.00
#
_symmetry.space_group_name_H-M   'P 1'
#
loop_
_entity.id
_entity.type
_entity.pdbx_description
1 polymer ?
#
loop_
_entity_poly.entity_id
_entity_poly.type
_entity_poly.pdbx_seq_one_letter_code
_entity_poly.pdbx_strand_id
1 'polypeptide(L)'
;KSLGNIVSPQDVVNVNGADILRLWVVGSDYSEDLRIGPEIIKSHTDVYRRLRNTLRFLLGNLNGFEESERLPIAQMPELERWALHRLWEMDQMIRKSCDDFHFHPLFTEIHNFCAIDLSAFYFDIRKDSLYCDRASSTTRRAARTVLDEVFNCLTAWLAPFICFTAEEAWLARHPDEAPSNSVHLRTFPDIPDAWRDDTLAAKWDKVRTLRRVVTGAIELERREKRIGSSLQAHPVVTASAEDIAVFDGLDAAELFITSNADFSTEPAGDGGFSMEEVPGITVLPNQAQGEKCERCWKVLPDVGNDSEHPNVCGRCADAVNNSAS
;
A
#
# COMPACT_ATOMS: atom_id res chain seq x y z
N LYS A 1 21.17 -34.35 -18.00
CA LYS A 1 20.96 -35.39 -16.96
C LYS A 1 22.27 -35.77 -16.27
N SER A 2 23.40 -35.80 -16.97
CA SER A 2 24.71 -36.23 -16.46
C SER A 2 25.35 -35.34 -15.38
N LEU A 3 24.96 -34.07 -15.25
CA LEU A 3 25.55 -33.11 -14.31
C LEU A 3 24.80 -32.99 -12.96
N GLY A 4 23.69 -33.70 -12.78
CA GLY A 4 22.90 -33.66 -11.53
C GLY A 4 22.19 -32.32 -11.23
N ASN A 5 22.30 -31.34 -12.12
CA ASN A 5 21.77 -29.97 -11.97
C ASN A 5 20.41 -29.77 -12.66
N ILE A 6 19.64 -30.84 -12.88
CA ILE A 6 18.32 -30.72 -13.49
C ILE A 6 17.30 -30.31 -12.44
N VAL A 7 16.58 -29.23 -12.72
CA VAL A 7 15.34 -28.89 -12.03
C VAL A 7 14.18 -29.40 -12.89
N SER A 8 13.44 -30.40 -12.40
CA SER A 8 12.24 -30.89 -13.07
C SER A 8 11.07 -29.92 -12.83
N PRO A 9 10.35 -29.46 -13.88
CA PRO A 9 9.15 -28.65 -13.70
C PRO A 9 8.13 -29.29 -12.77
N GLN A 10 7.94 -30.61 -12.85
CA GLN A 10 6.99 -31.33 -12.01
C GLN A 10 7.38 -31.30 -10.53
N ASP A 11 8.68 -31.34 -10.23
CA ASP A 11 9.16 -31.30 -8.83
C ASP A 11 8.89 -29.92 -8.23
N VAL A 12 9.13 -28.85 -8.99
CA VAL A 12 8.78 -27.47 -8.57
C VAL A 12 7.26 -27.33 -8.38
N VAL A 13 6.45 -27.83 -9.31
CA VAL A 13 4.98 -27.77 -9.20
C VAL A 13 4.49 -28.52 -7.95
N ASN A 14 5.04 -29.71 -7.67
CA ASN A 14 4.63 -30.52 -6.53
C ASN A 14 5.02 -29.89 -5.18
N VAL A 15 6.14 -29.17 -5.12
CA VAL A 15 6.67 -28.59 -3.87
C VAL A 15 6.18 -27.16 -3.65
N ASN A 16 6.17 -26.35 -4.70
CA ASN A 16 5.94 -24.90 -4.65
C ASN A 16 4.59 -24.49 -5.28
N GLY A 17 4.08 -25.28 -6.23
CA GLY A 17 2.88 -24.94 -7.00
C GLY A 17 3.18 -24.34 -8.36
N ALA A 18 2.22 -24.46 -9.28
CA ALA A 18 2.40 -24.04 -10.68
C ALA A 18 2.60 -22.53 -10.85
N ASP A 19 1.91 -21.71 -10.07
CA ASP A 19 2.03 -20.24 -10.13
C ASP A 19 3.45 -19.77 -9.83
N ILE A 20 4.19 -20.45 -8.93
CA ILE A 20 5.57 -20.09 -8.62
C ILE A 20 6.49 -20.35 -9.82
N LEU A 21 6.28 -21.45 -10.53
CA LEU A 21 7.04 -21.74 -11.74
C LEU A 21 6.71 -20.73 -12.86
N ARG A 22 5.43 -20.35 -13.02
CA ARG A 22 5.03 -19.32 -13.99
C ARG A 22 5.63 -17.96 -13.66
N LEU A 23 5.68 -17.60 -12.38
CA LEU A 23 6.32 -16.38 -11.92
C LEU A 23 7.83 -16.37 -12.21
N TRP A 24 8.51 -17.51 -12.07
CA TRP A 24 9.91 -17.62 -12.50
C TRP A 24 10.08 -17.36 -14.00
N VAL A 25 9.19 -17.90 -14.83
CA VAL A 25 9.25 -17.67 -16.29
C VAL A 25 9.06 -16.19 -16.62
N VAL A 26 7.99 -15.56 -16.12
CA VAL A 26 7.70 -14.14 -16.42
C VAL A 26 8.73 -13.19 -15.79
N GLY A 27 9.26 -13.57 -14.64
CA GLY A 27 10.26 -12.82 -13.89
C GLY A 27 11.68 -12.98 -14.43
N SER A 28 11.90 -13.78 -15.47
CA SER A 28 13.21 -13.94 -16.09
C SER A 28 13.33 -13.21 -17.42
N ASP A 29 14.52 -12.70 -17.73
CA ASP A 29 14.83 -12.17 -19.06
C ASP A 29 14.99 -13.32 -20.05
N TYR A 30 13.97 -13.53 -20.88
CA TYR A 30 13.92 -14.61 -21.87
C TYR A 30 14.77 -14.33 -23.12
N SER A 31 15.42 -13.16 -23.21
CA SER A 31 16.41 -12.89 -24.26
C SER A 31 17.77 -13.53 -23.96
N GLU A 32 18.00 -13.96 -22.72
CA GLU A 32 19.20 -14.64 -22.25
C GLU A 32 18.93 -16.10 -21.83
N ASP A 33 20.02 -16.83 -21.57
CA ASP A 33 19.93 -18.19 -21.03
C ASP A 33 19.33 -18.18 -19.62
N LEU A 34 18.16 -18.80 -19.48
CA LEU A 34 17.42 -18.86 -18.22
C LEU A 34 18.11 -19.73 -17.17
N ARG A 35 18.29 -19.16 -15.98
CA ARG A 35 18.82 -19.87 -14.81
C ARG A 35 17.68 -20.30 -13.89
N ILE A 36 17.77 -21.54 -13.41
CA ILE A 36 16.83 -22.08 -12.42
C ILE A 36 17.58 -22.89 -11.37
N GLY A 37 17.20 -22.72 -10.11
CA GLY A 37 17.78 -23.41 -8.98
C GLY A 37 17.01 -23.12 -7.69
N PRO A 38 17.33 -23.81 -6.58
CA PRO A 38 16.58 -23.69 -5.34
C PRO A 38 16.47 -22.26 -4.81
N GLU A 39 17.55 -21.48 -4.84
CA GLU A 39 17.54 -20.08 -4.38
C GLU A 39 16.69 -19.17 -5.28
N ILE A 40 16.69 -19.41 -6.60
CA ILE A 40 15.85 -18.66 -7.55
C ILE A 40 14.38 -18.96 -7.29
N ILE A 41 14.00 -20.23 -7.12
CA ILE A 41 12.63 -20.63 -6.79
C ILE A 41 12.19 -20.08 -5.44
N LYS A 42 13.09 -20.06 -4.45
CA LYS A 42 12.83 -19.46 -3.14
C LYS A 42 12.55 -17.96 -3.26
N SER A 43 13.35 -17.22 -4.02
CA SER A 43 13.12 -15.80 -4.29
C SER A 43 11.75 -15.55 -4.93
N HIS A 44 11.36 -16.35 -5.94
CA HIS A 44 10.05 -16.25 -6.57
C HIS A 44 8.90 -16.66 -5.63
N THR A 45 9.16 -17.57 -4.68
CA THR A 45 8.20 -17.91 -3.62
C THR A 45 7.94 -16.70 -2.71
N ASP A 46 8.97 -15.91 -2.39
CA ASP A 46 8.81 -14.71 -1.56
C ASP A 46 8.08 -13.59 -2.31
N VAL A 47 8.35 -13.42 -3.61
CA VAL A 47 7.57 -12.53 -4.48
C VAL A 47 6.10 -12.96 -4.53
N TYR A 48 5.85 -14.25 -4.78
CA TYR A 48 4.50 -14.81 -4.77
C TYR A 48 3.75 -14.53 -3.46
N ARG A 49 4.40 -14.76 -2.31
CA ARG A 49 3.81 -14.47 -1.00
C ARG A 49 3.40 -13.00 -0.86
N ARG A 50 4.20 -12.08 -1.40
CA ARG A 50 3.88 -10.65 -1.40
C ARG A 50 2.62 -10.36 -2.22
N LEU A 51 2.55 -10.85 -3.46
CA LEU A 51 1.37 -10.70 -4.32
C LEU A 51 0.11 -11.28 -3.66
N ARG A 52 0.20 -12.50 -3.11
CA ARG A 52 -0.91 -13.14 -2.39
C ARG A 52 -1.33 -12.35 -1.15
N ASN A 53 -0.38 -11.79 -0.40
CA ASN A 53 -0.68 -10.96 0.78
C ASN A 53 -1.38 -9.65 0.41
N THR A 54 -1.03 -9.03 -0.73
CA THR A 54 -1.73 -7.87 -1.28
C THR A 54 -3.19 -8.22 -1.59
N LEU A 55 -3.43 -9.31 -2.33
CA LEU A 55 -4.78 -9.79 -2.63
C LEU A 55 -5.57 -10.13 -1.35
N ARG A 56 -4.93 -10.76 -0.37
CA ARG A 56 -5.55 -11.06 0.94
C ARG A 56 -5.94 -9.79 1.70
N PHE A 57 -5.08 -8.78 1.71
CA PHE A 57 -5.39 -7.49 2.35
C PHE A 57 -6.61 -6.84 1.68
N LEU A 58 -6.66 -6.83 0.34
CA LEU A 58 -7.80 -6.32 -0.42
C LEU A 58 -9.09 -7.06 -0.07
N LEU A 59 -9.09 -8.39 -0.17
CA LEU A 59 -10.26 -9.22 0.17
C LEU A 59 -10.77 -8.97 1.59
N GLY A 60 -9.86 -8.92 2.58
CA GLY A 60 -10.24 -8.69 3.98
C GLY A 60 -10.85 -7.30 4.20
N ASN A 61 -10.29 -6.26 3.58
CA ASN A 61 -10.77 -4.89 3.72
C ASN A 61 -11.98 -4.56 2.84
N LEU A 62 -12.30 -5.40 1.86
CA LEU A 62 -13.47 -5.27 1.01
C LEU A 62 -14.62 -6.21 1.41
N ASN A 63 -14.50 -6.91 2.54
CA ASN A 63 -15.60 -7.67 3.11
C ASN A 63 -16.81 -6.74 3.37
N GLY A 64 -17.99 -7.17 2.94
CA GLY A 64 -19.23 -6.40 3.00
C GLY A 64 -19.20 -5.09 2.19
N PHE A 65 -18.33 -4.97 1.17
CA PHE A 65 -18.35 -3.80 0.30
C PHE A 65 -19.60 -3.78 -0.57
N GLU A 66 -20.35 -2.70 -0.48
CA GLU A 66 -21.52 -2.45 -1.32
C GLU A 66 -21.29 -1.27 -2.25
N GLU A 67 -21.92 -1.29 -3.43
CA GLU A 67 -21.81 -0.20 -4.41
C GLU A 67 -22.33 1.15 -3.86
N SER A 68 -23.22 1.11 -2.86
CA SER A 68 -23.68 2.29 -2.12
C SER A 68 -22.55 3.00 -1.35
N GLU A 69 -21.47 2.30 -1.00
CA GLU A 69 -20.28 2.88 -0.38
C GLU A 69 -19.45 3.68 -1.38
N ARG A 70 -19.56 3.42 -2.70
CA ARG A 70 -18.71 4.04 -3.73
C ARG A 70 -18.82 5.57 -3.70
N LEU A 71 -17.68 6.24 -3.86
CA LEU A 71 -17.60 7.70 -3.96
C LEU A 71 -17.11 8.14 -5.34
N PRO A 72 -17.59 9.29 -5.86
CA PRO A 72 -17.00 9.92 -7.03
C PRO A 72 -15.64 10.53 -6.69
N ILE A 73 -14.72 10.58 -7.67
CA ILE A 73 -13.34 11.08 -7.51
C ILE A 73 -13.29 12.48 -6.88
N ALA A 74 -14.23 13.35 -7.23
CA ALA A 74 -14.30 14.73 -6.71
C ALA A 74 -14.54 14.81 -5.19
N GLN A 75 -15.01 13.74 -4.55
CA GLN A 75 -15.21 13.65 -3.11
C GLN A 75 -14.09 12.89 -2.40
N MET A 76 -13.13 12.34 -3.15
CA MET A 76 -12.04 11.56 -2.59
C MET A 76 -10.92 12.48 -2.08
N PRO A 77 -10.29 12.14 -0.93
CA PRO A 77 -9.05 12.79 -0.51
C PRO A 77 -7.94 12.60 -1.55
N GLU A 78 -6.92 13.45 -1.50
CA GLU A 78 -5.83 13.44 -2.49
C GLU A 78 -5.09 12.10 -2.59
N LEU A 79 -4.92 11.36 -1.48
CA LEU A 79 -4.22 10.08 -1.48
C LEU A 79 -4.94 9.03 -2.34
N GLU A 80 -6.27 8.98 -2.27
CA GLU A 80 -7.08 8.08 -3.08
C GLU A 80 -6.98 8.43 -4.56
N ARG A 81 -7.02 9.73 -4.90
CA ARG A 81 -6.84 10.18 -6.29
C ARG A 81 -5.44 9.85 -6.81
N TRP A 82 -4.41 9.98 -5.97
CA TRP A 82 -3.05 9.57 -6.31
C TRP A 82 -2.97 8.06 -6.56
N ALA A 83 -3.64 7.24 -5.75
CA ALA A 83 -3.69 5.79 -5.98
C ALA A 83 -4.41 5.42 -7.29
N LEU A 84 -5.48 6.14 -7.65
CA LEU A 84 -6.14 5.99 -8.96
C LEU A 84 -5.23 6.42 -10.13
N HIS A 85 -4.47 7.50 -9.97
CA HIS A 85 -3.45 7.89 -10.95
C HIS A 85 -2.40 6.78 -11.14
N ARG A 86 -1.90 6.19 -10.04
CA ARG A 86 -0.97 5.05 -10.14
C ARG A 86 -1.60 3.86 -10.84
N LEU A 87 -2.89 3.56 -10.64
CA LEU A 87 -3.58 2.52 -11.43
C LEU A 87 -3.62 2.85 -12.92
N TRP A 88 -3.86 4.11 -13.29
CA TRP A 88 -3.80 4.55 -14.68
C TRP A 88 -2.40 4.35 -15.28
N GLU A 89 -1.34 4.77 -14.59
CA GLU A 89 0.05 4.55 -15.05
C GLU A 89 0.39 3.07 -15.21
N MET A 90 -0.03 2.25 -14.24
CA MET A 90 0.15 0.80 -14.29
C MET A 90 -0.55 0.17 -15.50
N ASP A 91 -1.79 0.58 -15.81
CA ASP A 91 -2.53 0.06 -16.95
C ASP A 91 -1.85 0.39 -18.29
N GLN A 92 -1.40 1.64 -18.46
CA GLN A 92 -0.68 2.04 -19.68
C GLN A 92 0.59 1.20 -19.87
N MET A 93 1.36 1.01 -18.80
CA MET A 93 2.59 0.23 -18.82
C MET A 93 2.32 -1.26 -19.08
N ILE A 94 1.30 -1.84 -18.43
CA ILE A 94 0.92 -3.26 -18.58
C ILE A 94 0.47 -3.54 -20.01
N ARG A 95 -0.43 -2.72 -20.56
CA ARG A 95 -0.95 -2.91 -21.92
C ARG A 95 0.18 -2.82 -22.95
N LYS A 96 1.02 -1.78 -22.85
CA LYS A 96 2.20 -1.63 -23.71
C LYS A 96 3.14 -2.84 -23.60
N SER A 97 3.41 -3.31 -22.39
CA SER A 97 4.31 -4.44 -22.17
C SER A 97 3.72 -5.75 -22.70
N CYS A 98 2.40 -5.93 -22.66
CA CYS A 98 1.74 -7.05 -23.30
C CYS A 98 1.83 -6.99 -24.84
N ASP A 99 1.58 -5.82 -25.43
CA ASP A 99 1.66 -5.62 -26.89
C ASP A 99 3.08 -5.83 -27.44
N ASP A 100 4.09 -5.39 -26.68
CA ASP A 100 5.50 -5.54 -27.03
C ASP A 100 6.10 -6.89 -26.58
N PHE A 101 5.32 -7.75 -25.91
CA PHE A 101 5.74 -9.01 -25.28
C PHE A 101 6.83 -8.85 -24.19
N HIS A 102 7.05 -7.64 -23.65
CA HIS A 102 8.03 -7.34 -22.61
C HIS A 102 7.52 -7.68 -21.20
N PHE A 103 7.41 -8.97 -20.87
CA PHE A 103 6.79 -9.41 -19.61
C PHE A 103 7.67 -9.26 -18.36
N HIS A 104 9.00 -9.28 -18.49
CA HIS A 104 9.90 -9.12 -17.34
C HIS A 104 9.81 -7.72 -16.70
N PRO A 105 9.86 -6.62 -17.47
CA PRO A 105 9.56 -5.28 -16.96
C PRO A 105 8.17 -5.17 -16.33
N LEU A 106 7.14 -5.72 -16.98
CA LEU A 106 5.77 -5.75 -16.46
C LEU A 106 5.71 -6.40 -15.08
N PHE A 107 6.32 -7.59 -14.94
CA PHE A 107 6.33 -8.32 -13.67
C PHE A 107 7.02 -7.52 -12.56
N THR A 108 8.17 -6.93 -12.88
CA THR A 108 8.95 -6.11 -11.94
C THR A 108 8.13 -4.93 -11.44
N GLU A 109 7.42 -4.25 -12.34
CA GLU A 109 6.63 -3.08 -12.00
C GLU A 109 5.36 -3.44 -11.22
N ILE A 110 4.65 -4.52 -11.56
CA ILE A 110 3.52 -5.02 -10.75
C ILE A 110 3.97 -5.38 -9.33
N HIS A 111 5.12 -6.04 -9.21
CA HIS A 111 5.69 -6.39 -7.92
C HIS A 111 6.02 -5.13 -7.10
N ASN A 112 6.65 -4.12 -7.72
CA ASN A 112 6.97 -2.85 -7.08
C ASN A 112 5.72 -2.06 -6.68
N PHE A 113 4.71 -2.02 -7.54
CA PHE A 113 3.41 -1.42 -7.23
C PHE A 113 2.77 -2.07 -6.00
N CYS A 114 2.74 -3.40 -5.95
CA CYS A 114 2.26 -4.13 -4.77
C CYS A 114 3.08 -3.85 -3.51
N ALA A 115 4.40 -3.80 -3.62
CA ALA A 115 5.31 -3.69 -2.48
C ALA A 115 5.41 -2.27 -1.92
N ILE A 116 5.64 -1.29 -2.80
CA ILE A 116 6.06 0.06 -2.46
C ILE A 116 4.87 1.01 -2.46
N ASP A 117 4.05 1.00 -3.52
CA ASP A 117 2.94 1.94 -3.67
C ASP A 117 1.73 1.51 -2.82
N LEU A 118 1.38 0.22 -2.86
CA LEU A 118 0.27 -0.32 -2.09
C LEU A 118 0.70 -0.67 -0.66
N SER A 119 1.51 -1.70 -0.46
CA SER A 119 1.72 -2.26 0.89
C SER A 119 2.47 -1.32 1.85
N ALA A 120 3.56 -0.69 1.41
CA ALA A 120 4.41 0.14 2.28
C ALA A 120 3.94 1.60 2.40
N PHE A 121 3.00 2.02 1.55
CA PHE A 121 2.53 3.40 1.50
C PHE A 121 1.02 3.48 1.64
N TYR A 122 0.26 3.22 0.58
CA TYR A 122 -1.18 3.46 0.58
C TYR A 122 -1.94 2.65 1.65
N PHE A 123 -1.73 1.34 1.69
CA PHE A 123 -2.39 0.46 2.66
C PHE A 123 -1.94 0.75 4.08
N ASP A 124 -0.66 1.05 4.29
CA ASP A 124 -0.12 1.28 5.63
C ASP A 124 -0.70 2.55 6.25
N ILE A 125 -0.82 3.61 5.45
CA ILE A 125 -1.50 4.85 5.85
C ILE A 125 -2.98 4.59 6.13
N ARG A 126 -3.68 3.88 5.22
CA ARG A 126 -5.14 3.70 5.31
C ARG A 126 -5.62 2.66 6.31
N LYS A 127 -4.76 1.86 6.92
CA LYS A 127 -5.15 0.94 8.02
C LYS A 127 -5.89 1.67 9.14
N ASP A 128 -5.42 2.86 9.52
CA ASP A 128 -6.06 3.64 10.59
C ASP A 128 -7.51 3.97 10.24
N SER A 129 -7.76 4.55 9.07
CA SER A 129 -9.11 4.90 8.62
C SER A 129 -9.98 3.65 8.36
N LEU A 130 -9.43 2.60 7.73
CA LEU A 130 -10.16 1.37 7.43
C LEU A 130 -10.65 0.65 8.70
N TYR A 131 -9.87 0.69 9.78
CA TYR A 131 -10.15 -0.02 11.02
C TYR A 131 -10.80 0.84 12.10
N CYS A 132 -10.53 2.14 12.11
CA CYS A 132 -10.94 3.03 13.19
C CYS A 132 -12.02 4.03 12.79
N ASP A 133 -12.17 4.41 11.53
CA ASP A 133 -13.24 5.34 11.16
C ASP A 133 -14.61 4.64 11.13
N ARG A 134 -15.67 5.45 11.19
CA ARG A 134 -17.04 5.01 10.95
C ARG A 134 -17.20 4.42 9.55
N ALA A 135 -18.13 3.49 9.38
CA ALA A 135 -18.48 2.94 8.08
C ALA A 135 -18.83 4.02 7.04
N SER A 136 -19.55 5.06 7.48
CA SER A 136 -19.99 6.20 6.68
C SER A 136 -18.94 7.30 6.47
N SER A 137 -17.75 7.19 7.07
CA SER A 137 -16.65 8.16 6.88
C SER A 137 -16.29 8.29 5.40
N THR A 138 -16.15 9.53 4.93
CA THR A 138 -15.76 9.80 3.54
C THR A 138 -14.40 9.18 3.23
N THR A 139 -13.42 9.30 4.14
CA THR A 139 -12.08 8.71 3.97
C THR A 139 -12.15 7.18 3.87
N ARG A 140 -12.90 6.52 4.76
CA ARG A 140 -13.05 5.05 4.73
C ARG A 140 -13.73 4.57 3.44
N ARG A 141 -14.80 5.24 3.03
CA ARG A 141 -15.54 4.93 1.78
C ARG A 141 -14.68 5.17 0.53
N ALA A 142 -13.93 6.27 0.50
CA ALA A 142 -13.00 6.57 -0.59
C ALA A 142 -11.90 5.50 -0.66
N ALA A 143 -11.31 5.15 0.49
CA ALA A 143 -10.30 4.10 0.55
C ALA A 143 -10.83 2.76 0.05
N ARG A 144 -12.02 2.32 0.51
CA ARG A 144 -12.67 1.07 0.05
C ARG A 144 -13.04 1.11 -1.44
N THR A 145 -13.44 2.27 -1.97
CA THR A 145 -13.66 2.46 -3.41
C THR A 145 -12.38 2.17 -4.20
N VAL A 146 -11.25 2.77 -3.80
CA VAL A 146 -9.96 2.52 -4.46
C VAL A 146 -9.49 1.08 -4.26
N LEU A 147 -9.69 0.47 -3.09
CA LEU A 147 -9.34 -0.94 -2.88
C LEU A 147 -10.13 -1.86 -3.83
N ASP A 148 -11.39 -1.55 -4.12
CA ASP A 148 -12.20 -2.30 -5.10
C ASP A 148 -11.60 -2.19 -6.51
N GLU A 149 -11.24 -0.97 -6.94
CA GLU A 149 -10.57 -0.76 -8.23
C GLU A 149 -9.22 -1.49 -8.30
N VAL A 150 -8.40 -1.40 -7.25
CA VAL A 150 -7.11 -2.10 -7.16
C VAL A 150 -7.32 -3.61 -7.26
N PHE A 151 -8.33 -4.17 -6.59
CA PHE A 151 -8.65 -5.60 -6.67
C PHE A 151 -9.07 -6.00 -8.09
N ASN A 152 -9.96 -5.23 -8.71
CA ASN A 152 -10.45 -5.50 -10.06
C ASN A 152 -9.32 -5.48 -11.10
N CYS A 153 -8.39 -4.54 -10.97
CA CYS A 153 -7.20 -4.41 -11.80
C CYS A 153 -6.20 -5.55 -11.56
N LEU A 154 -5.76 -5.73 -10.30
CA LEU A 154 -4.73 -6.72 -9.98
C LEU A 154 -5.16 -8.14 -10.33
N THR A 155 -6.42 -8.52 -10.06
CA THR A 155 -6.91 -9.87 -10.43
C THR A 155 -6.84 -10.10 -11.94
N ALA A 156 -7.25 -9.11 -12.75
CA ALA A 156 -7.19 -9.20 -14.20
C ALA A 156 -5.75 -9.20 -14.73
N TRP A 157 -4.90 -8.28 -14.26
CA TRP A 157 -3.50 -8.17 -14.69
C TRP A 157 -2.64 -9.37 -14.29
N LEU A 158 -2.93 -9.98 -13.13
CA LEU A 158 -2.19 -11.14 -12.62
C LEU A 158 -2.70 -12.47 -13.19
N ALA A 159 -3.93 -12.53 -13.71
CA ALA A 159 -4.54 -13.76 -14.23
C ALA A 159 -3.68 -14.50 -15.28
N PRO A 160 -2.99 -13.82 -16.22
CA PRO A 160 -2.09 -14.50 -17.17
C PRO A 160 -0.86 -15.16 -16.51
N PHE A 161 -0.44 -14.70 -15.33
CA PHE A 161 0.84 -15.08 -14.71
C PHE A 161 0.66 -16.01 -13.51
N ILE A 162 -0.30 -15.74 -12.63
CA ILE A 162 -0.63 -16.55 -11.44
C ILE A 162 -2.07 -17.07 -11.52
N CYS A 163 -2.33 -17.87 -12.55
CA CYS A 163 -3.68 -18.24 -12.98
C CYS A 163 -4.56 -18.81 -11.87
N PHE A 164 -3.99 -19.68 -11.02
CA PHE A 164 -4.75 -20.33 -9.96
C PHE A 164 -5.07 -19.35 -8.83
N THR A 165 -4.09 -18.54 -8.44
CA THR A 165 -4.24 -17.57 -7.35
C THR A 165 -5.15 -16.41 -7.72
N ALA A 166 -5.08 -15.92 -8.97
CA ALA A 166 -5.97 -14.88 -9.47
C ALA A 166 -7.43 -15.36 -9.49
N GLU A 167 -7.66 -16.60 -9.94
CA GLU A 167 -8.99 -17.23 -9.93
C GLU A 167 -9.50 -17.44 -8.50
N GLU A 168 -8.66 -17.96 -7.60
CA GLU A 168 -8.99 -18.15 -6.18
C GLU A 168 -9.40 -16.82 -5.54
N ALA A 169 -8.63 -15.75 -5.77
CA ALA A 169 -8.94 -14.42 -5.24
C ALA A 169 -10.25 -13.87 -5.83
N TRP A 170 -10.45 -14.00 -7.13
CA TRP A 170 -11.66 -13.55 -7.83
C TRP A 170 -12.92 -14.24 -7.30
N LEU A 171 -12.90 -15.57 -7.23
CA LEU A 171 -14.03 -16.37 -6.72
C LEU A 171 -14.27 -16.17 -5.22
N ALA A 172 -13.23 -15.86 -4.44
CA ALA A 172 -13.41 -15.51 -3.03
C ALA A 172 -14.20 -14.21 -2.84
N ARG A 173 -14.13 -13.26 -3.78
CA ARG A 173 -14.93 -12.02 -3.77
C ARG A 173 -16.28 -12.17 -4.45
N HIS A 174 -16.33 -12.94 -5.53
CA HIS A 174 -17.51 -13.16 -6.36
C HIS A 174 -17.86 -14.66 -6.35
N PRO A 175 -18.40 -15.19 -5.24
CA PRO A 175 -18.62 -16.63 -5.07
C PRO A 175 -19.77 -17.18 -5.92
N ASP A 176 -20.69 -16.31 -6.37
CA ASP A 176 -21.84 -16.71 -7.17
C ASP A 176 -21.46 -16.87 -8.66
N GLU A 177 -22.13 -17.80 -9.35
CA GLU A 177 -22.09 -17.99 -10.82
C GLU A 177 -20.89 -18.73 -11.45
N ALA A 178 -20.26 -19.70 -10.77
CA ALA A 178 -19.46 -20.71 -11.51
C ALA A 178 -20.39 -21.60 -12.36
N PRO A 179 -20.10 -21.88 -13.65
CA PRO A 179 -18.82 -21.70 -14.36
C PRO A 179 -18.71 -20.46 -15.28
N SER A 180 -19.71 -19.57 -15.34
CA SER A 180 -19.65 -18.36 -16.18
C SER A 180 -18.85 -17.21 -15.56
N ASN A 181 -18.59 -17.29 -14.26
CA ASN A 181 -17.83 -16.29 -13.50
C ASN A 181 -16.39 -16.79 -13.25
N SER A 182 -15.47 -16.38 -14.11
CA SER A 182 -14.05 -16.68 -14.00
C SER A 182 -13.24 -15.45 -14.37
N VAL A 183 -12.13 -15.20 -13.66
CA VAL A 183 -11.23 -14.09 -13.99
C VAL A 183 -10.66 -14.23 -15.40
N HIS A 184 -10.53 -15.48 -15.88
CA HIS A 184 -9.98 -15.82 -17.20
C HIS A 184 -10.96 -15.58 -18.35
N LEU A 185 -12.22 -15.25 -18.05
CA LEU A 185 -13.22 -14.82 -19.03
C LEU A 185 -13.34 -13.30 -19.14
N ARG A 186 -12.59 -12.55 -18.32
CA ARG A 186 -12.58 -11.08 -18.32
C ARG A 186 -11.48 -10.54 -19.22
N THR A 187 -11.73 -9.35 -19.76
CA THR A 187 -10.67 -8.49 -20.31
C THR A 187 -10.04 -7.66 -19.20
N PHE A 188 -8.89 -7.04 -19.46
CA PHE A 188 -8.38 -6.01 -18.57
C PHE A 188 -9.41 -4.88 -18.45
N PRO A 189 -9.66 -4.35 -17.23
CA PRO A 189 -10.63 -3.29 -17.02
C PRO A 189 -10.23 -2.03 -17.79
N ASP A 190 -11.22 -1.30 -18.29
CA ASP A 190 -11.00 -0.01 -18.92
C ASP A 190 -10.74 1.05 -17.84
N ILE A 191 -9.52 1.59 -17.83
CA ILE A 191 -9.12 2.59 -16.84
C ILE A 191 -9.41 4.00 -17.38
N PRO A 192 -10.23 4.81 -16.71
CA PRO A 192 -10.58 6.14 -17.20
C PRO A 192 -9.38 7.09 -17.25
N ASP A 193 -9.21 7.82 -18.36
CA ASP A 193 -8.20 8.89 -18.47
C ASP A 193 -8.41 10.00 -17.44
N ALA A 194 -9.62 10.14 -16.90
CA ALA A 194 -9.92 11.07 -15.81
C ALA A 194 -9.19 10.74 -14.50
N TRP A 195 -8.57 9.56 -14.36
CA TRP A 195 -7.73 9.22 -13.22
C TRP A 195 -6.31 9.77 -13.35
N ARG A 196 -5.89 10.21 -14.55
CA ARG A 196 -4.58 10.81 -14.76
C ARG A 196 -4.53 12.22 -14.16
N ASP A 197 -3.60 12.43 -13.23
CA ASP A 197 -3.30 13.73 -12.65
C ASP A 197 -1.79 13.87 -12.40
N ASP A 198 -1.05 14.23 -13.45
CA ASP A 198 0.41 14.34 -13.41
C ASP A 198 0.90 15.41 -12.40
N THR A 199 0.07 16.44 -12.17
CA THR A 199 0.40 17.51 -11.21
C THR A 199 0.31 16.98 -9.79
N LEU A 200 -0.75 16.22 -9.49
CA LEU A 200 -0.87 15.51 -8.22
C LEU A 200 0.26 14.49 -8.04
N ALA A 201 0.59 13.71 -9.08
CA ALA A 201 1.68 12.75 -9.02
C ALA A 201 3.00 13.40 -8.58
N ALA A 202 3.39 14.51 -9.22
CA ALA A 202 4.60 15.25 -8.88
C ALA A 202 4.57 15.82 -7.44
N LYS A 203 3.40 16.29 -6.97
CA LYS A 203 3.22 16.71 -5.57
C LYS A 203 3.47 15.53 -4.62
N TRP A 204 2.90 14.37 -4.93
CA TRP A 204 3.00 13.17 -4.09
C TRP A 204 4.39 12.54 -4.09
N ASP A 205 5.18 12.71 -5.15
CA ASP A 205 6.60 12.33 -5.13
C ASP A 205 7.39 13.10 -4.07
N LYS A 206 7.10 14.41 -3.90
CA LYS A 206 7.67 15.22 -2.81
C LYS A 206 7.18 14.75 -1.44
N VAL A 207 5.86 14.51 -1.28
CA VAL A 207 5.29 13.95 -0.03
C VAL A 207 5.97 12.65 0.36
N ARG A 208 6.14 11.72 -0.58
CA ARG A 208 6.82 10.43 -0.36
C ARG A 208 8.29 10.60 -0.02
N THR A 209 8.95 11.60 -0.61
CA THR A 209 10.34 11.94 -0.29
C THR A 209 10.49 12.41 1.15
N LEU A 210 9.63 13.32 1.61
CA LEU A 210 9.61 13.77 3.02
C LEU A 210 9.30 12.61 3.96
N ARG A 211 8.28 11.80 3.62
CA ARG A 211 7.91 10.61 4.39
C ARG A 211 9.10 9.65 4.55
N ARG A 212 9.89 9.43 3.50
CA ARG A 212 11.07 8.54 3.56
C ARG A 212 12.04 8.96 4.66
N VAL A 213 12.36 10.25 4.75
CA VAL A 213 13.26 10.79 5.78
C VAL A 213 12.65 10.63 7.18
N VAL A 214 11.36 10.93 7.33
CA VAL A 214 10.63 10.74 8.61
C VAL A 214 10.64 9.29 9.06
N THR A 215 10.33 8.35 8.16
CA THR A 215 10.36 6.92 8.49
C THR A 215 11.77 6.42 8.81
N GLY A 216 12.79 6.95 8.17
CA GLY A 216 14.19 6.66 8.50
C GLY A 216 14.55 7.12 9.92
N ALA A 217 14.14 8.33 10.30
CA ALA A 217 14.32 8.84 11.66
C ALA A 217 13.60 7.97 12.69
N ILE A 218 12.35 7.60 12.44
CA ILE A 218 11.56 6.75 13.33
C ILE A 218 12.17 5.34 13.46
N GLU A 219 12.68 4.77 12.37
CA GLU A 219 13.31 3.44 12.42
C GLU A 219 14.62 3.47 13.21
N LEU A 220 15.36 4.58 13.18
CA LEU A 220 16.51 4.80 14.07
C LEU A 220 16.10 4.77 15.55
N GLU A 221 15.03 5.49 15.90
CA GLU A 221 14.47 5.48 17.27
C GLU A 221 14.04 4.09 17.73
N ARG A 222 13.43 3.30 16.83
CA ARG A 222 13.00 1.92 17.10
C ARG A 222 14.19 0.99 17.31
N ARG A 223 15.22 1.09 16.46
CA ARG A 223 16.47 0.33 16.59
C ARG A 223 17.17 0.61 17.92
N GLU A 224 17.12 1.86 18.37
CA GLU A 224 17.70 2.32 19.62
C GLU A 224 16.76 2.14 20.83
N LYS A 225 15.60 1.50 20.62
CA LYS A 225 14.59 1.14 21.62
C LYS A 225 14.02 2.33 22.40
N ARG A 226 14.07 3.54 21.82
CA ARG A 226 13.43 4.73 22.41
C ARG A 226 11.92 4.77 22.18
N ILE A 227 11.45 4.17 21.09
CA ILE A 227 10.03 3.93 20.81
C ILE A 227 9.85 2.50 20.30
N GLY A 228 8.68 1.92 20.52
CA GLY A 228 8.27 0.62 19.97
C GLY A 228 7.44 0.73 18.69
N SER A 229 6.67 1.81 18.53
CA SER A 229 5.78 2.07 17.40
C SER A 229 5.95 3.50 16.87
N SER A 230 5.76 3.70 15.56
CA SER A 230 5.75 5.03 14.94
C SER A 230 4.66 5.93 15.53
N LEU A 231 3.56 5.34 16.01
CA LEU A 231 2.49 6.06 16.71
C LEU A 231 2.92 6.64 18.06
N GLN A 232 4.09 6.32 18.58
CA GLN A 232 4.64 7.01 19.77
C GLN A 232 5.42 8.27 19.41
N ALA A 233 5.59 8.56 18.12
CA ALA A 233 6.36 9.70 17.64
C ALA A 233 5.47 10.93 17.33
N HIS A 234 6.12 12.08 17.43
CA HIS A 234 5.70 13.41 17.01
C HIS A 234 6.89 14.06 16.28
N PRO A 235 7.18 13.65 15.03
CA PRO A 235 8.28 14.23 14.27
C PRO A 235 8.09 15.74 14.06
N VAL A 236 9.17 16.50 14.23
CA VAL A 236 9.30 17.87 13.74
C VAL A 236 10.17 17.84 12.49
N VAL A 237 9.58 18.13 11.33
CA VAL A 237 10.22 18.04 10.03
C VAL A 237 10.70 19.43 9.61
N THR A 238 12.01 19.57 9.53
CA THR A 238 12.66 20.77 8.98
C THR A 238 12.89 20.61 7.49
N ALA A 239 12.33 21.50 6.68
CA ALA A 239 12.50 21.50 5.23
C ALA A 239 12.31 22.91 4.65
N SER A 240 12.49 23.07 3.34
CA SER A 240 12.20 24.33 2.67
C SER A 240 10.70 24.66 2.74
N ALA A 241 10.36 25.95 2.65
CA ALA A 241 8.94 26.36 2.63
C ALA A 241 8.17 25.75 1.44
N GLU A 242 8.84 25.56 0.30
CA GLU A 242 8.25 24.90 -0.87
C GLU A 242 7.94 23.42 -0.60
N ASP A 243 8.84 22.71 0.09
CA ASP A 243 8.64 21.31 0.44
C ASP A 243 7.61 21.11 1.54
N ILE A 244 7.46 22.06 2.47
CA ILE A 244 6.42 22.03 3.49
C ILE A 244 5.05 22.29 2.87
N ALA A 245 4.95 23.24 1.93
CA ALA A 245 3.68 23.63 1.29
C ALA A 245 3.00 22.47 0.53
N VAL A 246 3.72 21.40 0.17
CA VAL A 246 3.08 20.20 -0.43
C VAL A 246 2.15 19.48 0.55
N PHE A 247 2.24 19.75 1.85
CA PHE A 247 1.33 19.24 2.88
C PHE A 247 0.13 20.15 3.14
N ASP A 248 -0.02 21.27 2.40
CA ASP A 248 -1.20 22.13 2.51
C ASP A 248 -2.48 21.32 2.22
N GLY A 249 -3.38 21.27 3.20
CA GLY A 249 -4.62 20.49 3.14
C GLY A 249 -4.46 18.98 3.40
N LEU A 250 -3.27 18.52 3.80
CA LEU A 250 -2.98 17.11 4.14
C LEU A 250 -2.72 16.95 5.65
N ASP A 251 -3.11 15.81 6.20
CA ASP A 251 -2.73 15.43 7.57
C ASP A 251 -1.35 14.75 7.57
N ALA A 252 -0.31 15.52 7.90
CA ALA A 252 1.06 15.01 7.93
C ALA A 252 1.25 13.85 8.93
N ALA A 253 0.56 13.86 10.07
CA ALA A 253 0.66 12.80 11.06
C ALA A 253 0.06 11.49 10.52
N GLU A 254 -1.05 11.56 9.78
CA GLU A 254 -1.61 10.41 9.06
C GLU A 254 -0.61 9.86 8.03
N LEU A 255 -0.05 10.72 7.18
CA LEU A 255 0.87 10.30 6.12
C LEU A 255 2.20 9.76 6.65
N PHE A 256 2.66 10.25 7.80
CA PHE A 256 3.86 9.73 8.46
C PHE A 256 3.58 8.51 9.34
N ILE A 257 2.31 8.22 9.63
CA ILE A 257 1.86 7.17 10.55
C ILE A 257 2.41 7.43 11.96
N THR A 258 2.21 8.66 12.42
CA THR A 258 2.60 9.15 13.74
C THR A 258 1.38 9.70 14.48
N SER A 259 1.53 10.01 15.77
CA SER A 259 0.40 10.58 16.53
C SER A 259 0.22 12.06 16.32
N ASN A 260 1.29 12.76 15.98
CA ASN A 260 1.27 14.15 15.56
C ASN A 260 2.46 14.41 14.60
N ALA A 261 2.51 15.55 13.93
CA ALA A 261 3.63 15.97 13.10
C ALA A 261 3.63 17.50 12.94
N ASP A 262 4.80 18.11 13.14
CA ASP A 262 5.01 19.55 12.96
C ASP A 262 6.04 19.83 11.87
N PHE A 263 5.97 21.01 11.26
CA PHE A 263 6.95 21.49 10.28
C PHE A 263 7.70 22.73 10.79
N SER A 264 8.95 22.87 10.35
CA SER A 264 9.81 24.03 10.65
C SER A 264 10.63 24.42 9.43
N THR A 265 10.86 25.72 9.21
CA THR A 265 11.89 26.20 8.27
C THR A 265 13.22 26.49 8.97
N GLU A 266 13.22 26.51 10.30
CA GLU A 266 14.41 26.75 11.10
C GLU A 266 15.21 25.45 11.29
N PRO A 267 16.56 25.49 11.19
CA PRO A 267 17.39 24.31 11.37
C PRO A 267 17.11 23.57 12.67
N ALA A 268 17.03 22.24 12.58
CA ALA A 268 16.68 21.34 13.69
C ALA A 268 17.65 21.33 14.89
N GLY A 269 18.65 22.21 14.96
CA GLY A 269 19.70 22.16 15.99
C GLY A 269 20.44 20.82 16.01
N ASP A 270 20.99 20.46 17.17
CA ASP A 270 21.66 19.16 17.36
C ASP A 270 20.65 18.01 17.51
N GLY A 271 20.97 16.85 16.93
CA GLY A 271 20.18 15.62 17.08
C GLY A 271 19.14 15.34 15.98
N GLY A 272 19.08 16.19 14.95
CA GLY A 272 18.26 15.93 13.76
C GLY A 272 18.79 14.79 12.89
N PHE A 273 17.89 13.92 12.43
CA PHE A 273 18.18 12.88 11.44
C PHE A 273 18.04 13.41 10.03
N SER A 274 18.99 13.10 9.15
CA SER A 274 18.95 13.43 7.72
C SER A 274 19.45 12.25 6.87
N MET A 275 19.07 12.20 5.60
CA MET A 275 19.56 11.21 4.64
C MET A 275 20.42 11.88 3.58
N GLU A 276 21.57 11.29 3.24
CA GLU A 276 22.45 11.82 2.18
C GLU A 276 21.75 11.84 0.82
N GLU A 277 20.89 10.86 0.52
CA GLU A 277 20.15 10.80 -0.75
C GLU A 277 18.98 11.81 -0.82
N VAL A 278 18.66 12.49 0.29
CA VAL A 278 17.59 13.50 0.37
C VAL A 278 18.09 14.73 1.13
N PRO A 279 18.95 15.55 0.51
CA PRO A 279 19.49 16.73 1.15
C PRO A 279 18.38 17.76 1.43
N GLY A 280 18.57 18.58 2.47
CA GLY A 280 17.67 19.69 2.80
C GLY A 280 16.48 19.33 3.70
N ILE A 281 16.37 18.07 4.13
CA ILE A 281 15.33 17.60 5.05
C ILE A 281 15.98 17.03 6.30
N THR A 282 15.57 17.54 7.47
CA THR A 282 16.02 17.07 8.77
C THR A 282 14.83 16.80 9.67
N VAL A 283 14.86 15.69 10.41
CA VAL A 283 13.72 15.26 11.26
C VAL A 283 14.19 15.11 12.70
N LEU A 284 13.49 15.78 13.62
CA LEU A 284 13.58 15.51 15.06
C LEU A 284 12.45 14.57 15.46
N PRO A 285 12.73 13.29 15.79
CA PRO A 285 11.68 12.32 16.08
C PRO A 285 11.25 12.41 17.55
N ASN A 286 10.62 13.52 17.95
CA ASN A 286 10.14 13.69 19.32
C ASN A 286 9.09 12.63 19.69
N GLN A 287 8.86 12.43 20.98
CA GLN A 287 7.76 11.57 21.45
C GLN A 287 6.43 12.35 21.49
N ALA A 288 5.35 11.67 21.14
CA ALA A 288 4.00 12.20 21.23
C ALA A 288 3.56 12.38 22.70
N GLN A 289 2.67 13.34 22.94
CA GLN A 289 2.16 13.68 24.27
C GLN A 289 0.74 13.16 24.48
N GLY A 290 0.41 12.81 25.72
CA GLY A 290 -0.89 12.27 26.12
C GLY A 290 -0.84 10.78 26.40
N GLU A 291 -1.99 10.12 26.31
CA GLU A 291 -2.15 8.70 26.62
C GLU A 291 -2.44 7.90 25.35
N LYS A 292 -2.12 6.61 25.36
CA LYS A 292 -2.37 5.72 24.22
C LYS A 292 -3.87 5.41 24.13
N CYS A 293 -4.48 5.71 22.99
CA CYS A 293 -5.82 5.24 22.65
C CYS A 293 -5.80 3.72 22.39
N GLU A 294 -6.60 2.93 23.11
CA GLU A 294 -6.59 1.47 22.96
C GLU A 294 -7.25 0.95 21.67
N ARG A 295 -7.86 1.83 20.86
CA ARG A 295 -8.48 1.49 19.58
C ARG A 295 -7.59 1.81 18.37
N CYS A 296 -7.21 3.08 18.19
CA CYS A 296 -6.34 3.48 17.07
C CYS A 296 -4.84 3.49 17.40
N TRP A 297 -4.47 3.28 18.67
CA TRP A 297 -3.09 3.25 19.18
C TRP A 297 -2.30 4.56 19.04
N LYS A 298 -2.94 5.64 18.58
CA LYS A 298 -2.37 6.99 18.67
C LYS A 298 -2.23 7.40 20.15
N VAL A 299 -1.15 8.11 20.46
CA VAL A 299 -0.90 8.77 21.74
C VAL A 299 -1.42 10.20 21.63
N LEU A 300 -2.53 10.48 22.32
CA LEU A 300 -3.25 11.73 22.17
C LEU A 300 -3.61 12.34 23.54
N PRO A 301 -3.59 13.68 23.68
CA PRO A 301 -3.96 14.34 24.93
C PRO A 301 -5.44 14.20 25.31
N ASP A 302 -6.31 13.83 24.36
CA ASP A 302 -7.76 13.77 24.56
C ASP A 302 -8.28 12.40 25.05
N VAL A 303 -7.40 11.40 25.15
CA VAL A 303 -7.75 10.09 25.72
C VAL A 303 -8.12 10.27 27.20
N GLY A 304 -9.29 9.74 27.59
CA GLY A 304 -9.83 9.90 28.94
C GLY A 304 -10.82 11.06 29.11
N ASN A 305 -11.04 11.88 28.07
CA ASN A 305 -12.01 12.97 28.13
C ASN A 305 -13.48 12.50 28.05
N ASP A 306 -13.74 11.34 27.45
CA ASP A 306 -15.07 10.74 27.35
C ASP A 306 -15.33 9.79 28.53
N SER A 307 -16.36 10.05 29.33
CA SER A 307 -16.68 9.25 30.52
C SER A 307 -17.24 7.86 30.19
N GLU A 308 -17.88 7.67 29.03
CA GLU A 308 -18.40 6.38 28.59
C GLU A 308 -17.27 5.54 27.97
N HIS A 309 -16.29 6.18 27.34
CA HIS A 309 -15.15 5.53 26.69
C HIS A 309 -13.79 6.05 27.19
N PRO A 310 -13.40 5.78 28.46
CA PRO A 310 -12.25 6.43 29.09
C PRO A 310 -10.88 6.04 28.52
N ASN A 311 -10.78 4.95 27.74
CA ASN A 311 -9.50 4.43 27.23
C ASN A 311 -9.27 4.73 25.74
N VAL A 312 -10.12 5.56 25.12
CA VAL A 312 -9.99 5.91 23.70
C VAL A 312 -10.07 7.41 23.48
N CYS A 313 -9.54 7.88 22.34
CA CYS A 313 -9.66 9.27 21.94
C CYS A 313 -11.06 9.60 21.42
N GLY A 314 -11.38 10.89 21.30
CA GLY A 314 -12.69 11.37 20.88
C GLY A 314 -13.16 10.78 19.55
N ARG A 315 -12.27 10.71 18.54
CA ARG A 315 -12.58 10.09 17.23
C ARG A 315 -13.02 8.62 17.38
N CYS A 316 -12.35 7.87 18.26
CA CYS A 316 -12.65 6.46 18.46
C CYS A 316 -13.92 6.25 19.27
N ALA A 317 -14.18 7.06 20.29
CA ALA A 317 -15.45 7.05 21.04
C ALA A 317 -16.63 7.34 20.09
N ASP A 318 -16.48 8.39 19.28
CA ASP A 318 -17.44 8.81 18.27
C ASP A 318 -17.76 7.70 17.25
N ALA A 319 -16.75 6.96 16.80
CA ALA A 319 -16.93 5.82 15.89
C ALA A 319 -17.61 4.61 16.55
N VAL A 320 -17.26 4.29 17.80
CA VAL A 320 -17.90 3.19 18.54
C VAL A 320 -19.38 3.48 18.75
N ASN A 321 -19.72 4.71 19.16
CA ASN A 321 -21.09 5.13 19.39
C ASN A 321 -21.97 5.11 18.14
N ASN A 322 -21.38 5.13 16.95
CA ASN A 322 -22.08 5.22 15.66
C ASN A 322 -21.72 4.07 14.72
N SER A 323 -21.40 2.90 15.30
CA SER A 323 -21.02 1.69 14.56
C SER A 323 -22.20 0.91 13.98
N ALA A 324 -23.44 1.30 14.32
CA ALA A 324 -24.68 0.57 13.99
C ALA A 324 -25.56 1.24 12.91
N SER A 325 -25.04 2.19 12.13
CA SER A 325 -25.76 2.84 11.03
C SER A 325 -25.21 2.47 9.66
#